data_AF-A0A9P7VNS8-F1
#
_entry.id   AF-A0A9P7VNS8-F1
#
_cell.length_a   1.000
_cell.length_b   1.000
_cell.length_c   1.000
_cell.angle_alpha   90.00
_cell.angle_beta   90.00
_cell.angle_gamma   90.00
#
_symmetry.space_group_name_H-M   'P 1'
#
loop_
_entity.id
_entity.type
_entity.pdbx_description
1 polymer ?
#
loop_
_entity_poly.entity_id
_entity_poly.type
_entity_poly.pdbx_seq_one_letter_code
_entity_poly.pdbx_strand_id
1 'polypeptide(L)'
;MSTGWNLFREAQTLYARGDADGAFKRYQKAIKKIVNDENVMRQLPIPGEVFPDDTYPRQTLGAAWRNFIGLFKDSALGKTRENSPDAYKLLYRYRPTSTKDHARFSTKKARLYLTGMQITAGLTLGLLAWEENDRPTAMKRFREALELAAANPPYSDLANARQPWDRFVYMEVNDVRDGLAEVFQNDPENAQLLEMYGVEGGDMRKEVFGVGYVKYEADGGITFERNVMVASDTWTARWRRDVKLRKYCRCKEIARKACIFTWLLLLVCADRFLRLWNPMLDEVSSIVFWFR
;
A
#
# COMPACT_ATOMS: atom_id res chain seq x y z
N MET A 1 -16.47 -15.10 -18.59
CA MET A 1 -15.65 -14.95 -17.37
C MET A 1 -15.44 -13.48 -17.08
N SER A 2 -15.41 -13.05 -15.81
CA SER A 2 -15.13 -11.64 -15.46
C SER A 2 -13.66 -11.29 -15.72
N THR A 3 -13.39 -10.10 -16.26
CA THR A 3 -12.03 -9.58 -16.51
C THR A 3 -11.40 -9.08 -15.22
N GLY A 4 -10.07 -8.94 -15.19
CA GLY A 4 -9.32 -8.33 -14.09
C GLY A 4 -9.80 -6.93 -13.75
N TRP A 5 -10.14 -6.13 -14.76
CA TRP A 5 -10.75 -4.81 -14.59
C TRP A 5 -12.12 -4.88 -13.90
N ASN A 6 -13.00 -5.78 -14.33
CA ASN A 6 -14.32 -5.91 -13.72
C ASN A 6 -14.21 -6.36 -12.25
N LEU A 7 -13.31 -7.29 -11.96
CA LEU A 7 -13.00 -7.73 -10.58
C LEU A 7 -12.44 -6.59 -9.73
N PHE A 8 -11.56 -5.75 -10.29
CA PHE A 8 -11.05 -4.56 -9.62
C PHE A 8 -12.17 -3.55 -9.33
N ARG A 9 -13.05 -3.28 -10.29
CA ARG A 9 -14.19 -2.36 -10.10
C ARG A 9 -15.15 -2.88 -9.03
N GLU A 10 -15.46 -4.18 -9.03
CA GLU A 10 -16.24 -4.81 -7.96
C GLU A 10 -15.58 -4.63 -6.59
N ALA A 11 -14.25 -4.78 -6.51
CA ALA A 11 -13.51 -4.56 -5.26
C ALA A 11 -13.66 -3.11 -4.75
N GLN A 12 -13.57 -2.12 -5.65
CA GLN A 12 -13.79 -0.71 -5.30
C GLN A 12 -15.21 -0.49 -4.75
N THR A 13 -16.22 -1.08 -5.39
CA THR A 13 -17.62 -0.97 -4.94
C THR A 13 -17.82 -1.58 -3.56
N LEU A 14 -17.21 -2.74 -3.27
CA LEU A 14 -17.29 -3.36 -1.95
C LEU A 14 -16.59 -2.49 -0.89
N TYR A 15 -15.41 -1.98 -1.19
CA TYR A 15 -14.67 -1.11 -0.28
C TYR A 15 -15.46 0.17 0.03
N ALA A 16 -16.05 0.81 -0.97
CA ALA A 16 -16.88 2.00 -0.79
C ALA A 16 -18.15 1.75 0.05
N ARG A 17 -18.63 0.50 0.12
CA ARG A 17 -19.75 0.08 0.96
C ARG A 17 -19.34 -0.30 2.38
N GLY A 18 -18.05 -0.20 2.72
CA GLY A 18 -17.51 -0.64 4.00
C GLY A 18 -17.20 -2.13 4.09
N ASP A 19 -17.37 -2.90 3.00
CA ASP A 19 -17.01 -4.33 2.95
C ASP A 19 -15.54 -4.50 2.53
N ALA A 20 -14.63 -4.22 3.47
CA ALA A 20 -13.19 -4.34 3.25
C ALA A 20 -12.76 -5.79 3.00
N ASP A 21 -13.42 -6.78 3.62
CA ASP A 21 -13.11 -8.21 3.44
C ASP A 21 -13.48 -8.69 2.04
N GLY A 22 -14.66 -8.33 1.57
CA GLY A 22 -15.11 -8.58 0.21
C GLY A 22 -14.20 -7.91 -0.81
N ALA A 23 -13.84 -6.64 -0.58
CA ALA A 23 -12.90 -5.91 -1.42
C ALA A 23 -11.54 -6.63 -1.49
N PHE A 24 -11.01 -7.05 -0.35
CA PHE A 24 -9.72 -7.73 -0.26
C PHE A 24 -9.69 -9.04 -1.04
N LYS A 25 -10.75 -9.85 -0.91
CA LYS A 25 -10.92 -11.09 -1.70
C LYS A 25 -11.01 -10.81 -3.19
N ARG A 26 -11.70 -9.73 -3.59
CA ARG A 26 -11.83 -9.34 -5.00
C ARG A 26 -10.52 -8.81 -5.59
N TYR A 27 -9.74 -8.02 -4.86
CA TYR A 27 -8.40 -7.61 -5.31
C TYR A 27 -7.48 -8.80 -5.57
N GLN A 28 -7.46 -9.81 -4.68
CA GLN A 28 -6.69 -11.04 -4.90
C GLN A 28 -7.11 -11.76 -6.19
N LYS A 29 -8.42 -11.87 -6.44
CA LYS A 29 -8.96 -12.47 -7.67
C LYS A 29 -8.56 -11.65 -8.90
N ALA A 30 -8.62 -10.33 -8.84
CA ALA A 30 -8.20 -9.44 -9.92
C ALA A 30 -6.72 -9.62 -10.25
N ILE A 31 -5.84 -9.58 -9.24
CA ILE A 31 -4.39 -9.76 -9.41
C ILE A 31 -4.09 -11.13 -10.05
N LYS A 32 -4.65 -12.22 -9.48
CA LYS A 32 -4.46 -13.57 -10.02
C LYS A 32 -4.95 -13.68 -11.47
N LYS A 33 -6.13 -13.11 -11.77
CA LYS A 33 -6.69 -13.11 -13.13
C LYS A 33 -5.79 -12.39 -14.12
N ILE A 34 -5.33 -11.18 -13.78
CA ILE A 34 -4.50 -10.37 -14.67
C ILE A 34 -3.16 -11.05 -14.93
N VAL A 35 -2.50 -11.54 -13.88
CA VAL A 35 -1.19 -12.18 -13.98
C VAL A 35 -1.24 -13.50 -14.74
N ASN A 36 -2.35 -14.26 -14.63
CA ASN A 36 -2.46 -15.56 -15.30
C ASN A 36 -2.97 -15.46 -16.73
N ASP A 37 -3.93 -14.56 -17.00
CA ASP A 37 -4.76 -14.63 -18.20
C ASP A 37 -4.75 -13.36 -19.06
N GLU A 38 -4.26 -12.23 -18.55
CA GLU A 38 -4.39 -10.92 -19.22
C GLU A 38 -3.03 -10.25 -19.49
N ASN A 39 -3.09 -9.05 -20.07
CA ASN A 39 -1.92 -8.20 -20.25
C ASN A 39 -1.63 -7.42 -18.96
N VAL A 40 -0.49 -7.71 -18.32
CA VAL A 40 -0.05 -7.08 -17.06
C VAL A 40 0.18 -5.57 -17.19
N MET A 41 0.40 -5.06 -18.40
CA MET A 41 0.61 -3.64 -18.68
C MET A 41 -0.66 -2.91 -19.15
N ARG A 42 -1.83 -3.55 -19.10
CA ARG A 42 -3.10 -2.96 -19.55
C ARG A 42 -3.45 -1.73 -18.71
N GLN A 43 -3.63 -0.59 -19.39
CA GLN A 43 -4.08 0.66 -18.78
C GLN A 43 -5.51 0.55 -18.27
N LEU A 44 -5.82 1.31 -17.22
CA LEU A 44 -7.17 1.48 -16.70
C LEU A 44 -8.06 2.11 -17.79
N PRO A 45 -9.24 1.54 -18.08
CA PRO A 45 -10.14 2.07 -19.10
C PRO A 45 -10.98 3.23 -18.53
N ILE A 46 -10.33 4.24 -17.97
CA ILE A 46 -10.97 5.42 -17.38
C ILE A 46 -10.82 6.59 -18.37
N PRO A 47 -11.92 7.10 -18.95
CA PRO A 47 -11.88 8.27 -19.80
C PRO A 47 -11.46 9.52 -19.01
N GLY A 48 -10.54 10.32 -19.54
CA GLY A 48 -10.27 11.69 -19.04
C GLY A 48 -9.24 11.85 -17.92
N GLU A 49 -8.38 10.86 -17.64
CA GLU A 49 -7.24 10.95 -16.70
C GLU A 49 -7.52 11.57 -15.31
N VAL A 50 -8.75 11.47 -14.78
CA VAL A 50 -9.04 11.94 -13.42
C VAL A 50 -8.56 10.88 -12.41
N PHE A 51 -7.27 10.95 -12.08
CA PHE A 51 -6.65 10.16 -11.04
C PHE A 51 -6.53 10.97 -9.73
N PRO A 52 -6.55 10.32 -8.55
CA PRO A 52 -6.48 11.04 -7.28
C PRO A 52 -5.21 11.87 -7.10
N ASP A 53 -4.09 11.36 -7.62
CA ASP A 53 -2.76 11.93 -7.52
C ASP A 53 -1.87 11.43 -8.68
N ASP A 54 -0.68 12.02 -8.81
CA ASP A 54 0.31 11.70 -9.85
C ASP A 54 1.09 10.40 -9.56
N THR A 55 0.87 9.78 -8.40
CA THR A 55 1.44 8.49 -8.00
C THR A 55 0.48 7.33 -8.30
N TYR A 56 -0.78 7.63 -8.62
CA TYR A 56 -1.79 6.60 -8.80
C TYR A 56 -1.46 5.73 -10.03
N PRO A 57 -1.29 4.41 -9.87
CA PRO A 57 -0.88 3.55 -10.98
C PRO A 57 -1.89 3.57 -12.12
N ARG A 58 -1.42 3.81 -13.35
CA ARG A 58 -2.27 3.85 -14.54
C ARG A 58 -2.65 2.46 -15.08
N GLN A 59 -1.90 1.42 -14.73
CA GLN A 59 -2.19 0.04 -15.09
C GLN A 59 -3.16 -0.60 -14.11
N THR A 60 -4.06 -1.45 -14.62
CA THR A 60 -5.08 -2.14 -13.80
C THR A 60 -4.43 -3.01 -12.72
N LEU A 61 -3.33 -3.68 -13.05
CA LEU A 61 -2.59 -4.52 -12.09
C LEU A 61 -2.06 -3.70 -10.91
N GLY A 62 -1.42 -2.56 -11.17
CA GLY A 62 -0.83 -1.71 -10.13
C GLY A 62 -1.87 -1.05 -9.27
N ALA A 63 -3.01 -0.64 -9.84
CA ALA A 63 -4.11 -0.11 -9.07
C ALA A 63 -4.68 -1.18 -8.12
N ALA A 64 -4.88 -2.41 -8.62
CA ALA A 64 -5.31 -3.54 -7.79
C ALA A 64 -4.25 -3.88 -6.72
N TRP A 65 -2.97 -3.84 -7.08
CA TRP A 65 -1.85 -4.14 -6.18
C TRP A 65 -1.69 -3.10 -5.07
N ARG A 66 -1.67 -1.80 -5.39
CA ARG A 66 -1.60 -0.69 -4.43
C ARG A 66 -2.70 -0.82 -3.37
N ASN A 67 -3.93 -1.08 -3.81
CA ASN A 67 -5.04 -1.19 -2.87
C ASN A 67 -4.98 -2.50 -2.07
N PHE A 68 -4.56 -3.61 -2.69
CA PHE A 68 -4.34 -4.87 -2.00
C PHE A 68 -3.31 -4.75 -0.88
N ILE A 69 -2.14 -4.16 -1.14
CA ILE A 69 -1.13 -3.95 -0.10
C ILE A 69 -1.56 -2.88 0.91
N GLY A 70 -2.32 -1.87 0.47
CA GLY A 70 -2.89 -0.85 1.34
C GLY A 70 -3.79 -1.44 2.42
N LEU A 71 -4.57 -2.49 2.11
CA LEU A 71 -5.41 -3.18 3.10
C LEU A 71 -4.59 -3.98 4.14
N PHE A 72 -3.36 -4.39 3.81
CA PHE A 72 -2.44 -4.96 4.81
C PHE A 72 -1.84 -3.90 5.73
N LYS A 73 -1.54 -2.71 5.18
CA LYS A 73 -0.98 -1.59 5.93
C LYS A 73 -2.05 -0.85 6.75
N ASP A 74 -3.31 -0.95 6.36
CA ASP A 74 -4.40 -0.33 7.10
C ASP A 74 -4.61 -1.07 8.42
N SER A 75 -4.10 -0.39 9.42
CA SER A 75 -4.11 -0.82 10.77
C SER A 75 -5.57 -0.94 11.29
N ALA A 76 -6.54 -0.15 10.85
CA ALA A 76 -7.94 -0.35 11.27
C ALA A 76 -8.52 -1.73 10.86
N LEU A 77 -7.98 -2.35 9.79
CA LEU A 77 -8.48 -3.61 9.25
C LEU A 77 -7.79 -4.85 9.83
N GLY A 78 -6.62 -4.67 10.45
CA GLY A 78 -5.91 -5.72 11.19
C GLY A 78 -5.63 -6.99 10.41
N LYS A 79 -5.22 -6.90 9.13
CA LYS A 79 -4.92 -8.07 8.30
C LYS A 79 -3.59 -8.70 8.72
N THR A 80 -3.63 -9.97 9.11
CA THR A 80 -2.46 -10.75 9.53
C THR A 80 -2.31 -12.03 8.70
N ARG A 81 -1.22 -12.76 8.91
CA ARG A 81 -0.99 -14.07 8.30
C ARG A 81 -2.07 -15.09 8.71
N GLU A 82 -2.56 -15.01 9.94
CA GLU A 82 -3.50 -15.96 10.54
C GLU A 82 -4.92 -15.73 10.03
N ASN A 83 -5.35 -14.47 9.96
CA ASN A 83 -6.73 -14.15 9.55
C ASN A 83 -6.91 -14.01 8.04
N SER A 84 -5.81 -13.84 7.28
CA SER A 84 -5.83 -13.65 5.83
C SER A 84 -4.75 -14.50 5.12
N PRO A 85 -4.72 -15.83 5.33
CA PRO A 85 -3.61 -16.68 4.90
C PRO A 85 -3.43 -16.72 3.38
N ASP A 86 -4.52 -16.69 2.61
CA ASP A 86 -4.45 -16.71 1.14
C ASP A 86 -3.94 -15.39 0.56
N ALA A 87 -4.28 -14.27 1.19
CA ALA A 87 -3.74 -12.96 0.84
C ALA A 87 -2.25 -12.90 1.16
N TYR A 88 -1.88 -13.38 2.35
CA TYR A 88 -0.48 -13.42 2.79
C TYR A 88 0.35 -14.30 1.84
N LYS A 89 -0.14 -15.49 1.49
CA LYS A 89 0.49 -16.37 0.48
C LYS A 89 0.65 -15.69 -0.87
N LEU A 90 -0.33 -14.88 -1.30
CA LEU A 90 -0.22 -14.10 -2.53
C LEU A 90 0.90 -13.07 -2.42
N LEU A 91 0.92 -12.27 -1.35
CA LEU A 91 1.95 -11.26 -1.11
C LEU A 91 3.36 -11.90 -1.06
N TYR A 92 3.49 -13.00 -0.30
CA TYR A 92 4.75 -13.72 -0.10
C TYR A 92 5.35 -14.27 -1.40
N ARG A 93 4.52 -14.65 -2.38
CA ARG A 93 5.00 -15.11 -3.71
C ARG A 93 5.77 -14.04 -4.47
N TYR A 94 5.55 -12.77 -4.16
CA TYR A 94 6.23 -11.64 -4.79
C TYR A 94 7.36 -11.08 -3.92
N ARG A 95 7.84 -11.76 -2.88
CA ARG A 95 9.02 -11.26 -2.16
C ARG A 95 10.24 -11.10 -3.11
N PRO A 96 11.19 -10.18 -2.85
CA PRO A 96 12.38 -9.97 -3.70
C PRO A 96 13.17 -11.25 -3.99
N THR A 97 13.30 -12.14 -3.00
CA THR A 97 14.02 -13.43 -3.10
C THR A 97 13.17 -14.58 -3.64
N SER A 98 12.06 -14.29 -4.31
CA SER A 98 11.20 -15.32 -4.91
C SER A 98 11.84 -15.84 -6.20
N THR A 99 12.04 -17.15 -6.29
CA THR A 99 12.51 -17.84 -7.51
C THR A 99 11.38 -18.15 -8.49
N LYS A 100 10.16 -17.70 -8.19
CA LYS A 100 9.00 -18.02 -9.01
C LYS A 100 9.12 -17.32 -10.37
N ASP A 101 9.01 -18.12 -11.44
CA ASP A 101 8.97 -17.56 -12.78
C ASP A 101 7.65 -16.80 -13.04
N HIS A 102 7.80 -15.69 -13.75
CA HIS A 102 6.77 -14.71 -14.05
C HIS A 102 6.74 -14.47 -15.57
N ALA A 103 6.51 -15.53 -16.34
CA ALA A 103 6.63 -15.55 -17.81
C ALA A 103 5.91 -14.40 -18.55
N ARG A 104 4.77 -13.91 -18.03
CA ARG A 104 4.04 -12.76 -18.63
C ARG A 104 4.73 -11.41 -18.47
N PHE A 105 5.69 -11.30 -17.55
CA PHE A 105 6.54 -10.11 -17.38
C PHE A 105 7.80 -10.24 -18.24
N SER A 106 7.62 -10.51 -19.53
CA SER A 106 8.72 -10.81 -20.46
C SER A 106 9.47 -9.56 -20.93
N THR A 107 8.76 -8.44 -21.11
CA THR A 107 9.34 -7.19 -21.63
C THR A 107 10.14 -6.45 -20.55
N LYS A 108 11.14 -5.65 -20.94
CA LYS A 108 11.94 -4.83 -20.00
C LYS A 108 11.06 -3.97 -19.08
N LYS A 109 10.03 -3.34 -19.66
CA LYS A 109 9.07 -2.51 -18.92
C LYS A 109 8.25 -3.34 -17.93
N ALA A 110 7.78 -4.52 -18.33
CA ALA A 110 7.05 -5.41 -17.44
C ALA A 110 7.95 -5.99 -16.34
N ARG A 111 9.22 -6.33 -16.62
CA ARG A 111 10.17 -6.78 -15.59
C ARG A 111 10.40 -5.71 -14.54
N LEU A 112 10.64 -4.46 -14.96
CA LEU A 112 10.75 -3.34 -14.02
C LEU A 112 9.47 -3.21 -13.18
N TYR A 113 8.30 -3.33 -13.81
CA TYR A 113 7.01 -3.31 -13.12
C TYR A 113 6.89 -4.40 -12.04
N LEU A 114 7.31 -5.63 -12.36
CA LEU A 114 7.38 -6.74 -11.42
C LEU A 114 8.34 -6.43 -10.27
N THR A 115 9.51 -5.86 -10.56
CA THR A 115 10.45 -5.42 -9.52
C THR A 115 9.78 -4.45 -8.54
N GLY A 116 9.00 -3.48 -9.02
CA GLY A 116 8.23 -2.60 -8.14
C GLY A 116 7.20 -3.34 -7.28
N MET A 117 6.54 -4.37 -7.82
CA MET A 117 5.65 -5.23 -7.04
C MET A 117 6.42 -6.01 -5.97
N GLN A 118 7.65 -6.45 -6.30
CA GLN A 118 8.49 -7.21 -5.38
C GLN A 118 9.03 -6.36 -4.23
N ILE A 119 9.47 -5.14 -4.53
CA ILE A 119 9.88 -4.16 -3.52
C ILE A 119 8.72 -3.90 -2.56
N THR A 120 7.56 -3.49 -3.10
CA THR A 120 6.39 -3.17 -2.25
C THR A 120 5.87 -4.38 -1.49
N ALA A 121 6.00 -5.61 -2.02
CA ALA A 121 5.74 -6.84 -1.27
C ALA A 121 6.69 -7.02 -0.09
N GLY A 122 8.00 -6.87 -0.33
CA GLY A 122 9.03 -6.99 0.70
C GLY A 122 8.85 -5.97 1.82
N LEU A 123 8.59 -4.71 1.48
CA LEU A 123 8.29 -3.65 2.46
C LEU A 123 7.04 -3.99 3.30
N THR A 124 5.97 -4.44 2.65
CA THR A 124 4.73 -4.81 3.37
C THR A 124 4.94 -6.03 4.26
N LEU A 125 5.68 -7.04 3.82
CA LEU A 125 6.03 -8.21 4.65
C LEU A 125 6.93 -7.82 5.83
N GLY A 126 7.84 -6.88 5.64
CA GLY A 126 8.66 -6.32 6.71
C GLY A 126 7.80 -5.63 7.76
N LEU A 127 6.83 -4.82 7.32
CA LEU A 127 5.88 -4.16 8.23
C LEU A 127 5.04 -5.17 9.03
N LEU A 128 4.51 -6.21 8.39
CA LEU A 128 3.72 -7.24 9.09
C LEU A 128 4.56 -7.99 10.14
N ALA A 129 5.79 -8.39 9.79
CA ALA A 129 6.71 -9.01 10.74
C ALA A 129 7.06 -8.06 11.90
N TRP A 130 7.19 -6.76 11.61
CA TRP A 130 7.42 -5.73 12.61
C TRP A 130 6.22 -5.61 13.58
N GLU A 131 4.99 -5.67 13.08
CA GLU A 131 3.78 -5.66 13.92
C GLU A 131 3.68 -6.92 14.80
N GLU A 132 4.13 -8.07 14.30
CA GLU A 132 4.21 -9.35 15.02
C GLU A 132 5.38 -9.41 16.03
N ASN A 133 6.14 -8.33 16.20
CA ASN A 133 7.38 -8.25 17.00
C ASN A 133 8.52 -9.18 16.54
N ASP A 134 8.46 -9.73 15.33
CA ASP A 134 9.57 -10.46 14.70
C ASP A 134 10.54 -9.47 14.01
N ARG A 135 11.35 -8.80 14.85
CA ARG A 135 12.34 -7.80 14.39
C ARG A 135 13.36 -8.38 13.40
N PRO A 136 13.96 -9.56 13.62
CA PRO A 136 14.94 -10.12 12.68
C PRO A 136 14.34 -10.36 11.29
N THR A 137 13.12 -10.93 11.22
CA THR A 137 12.45 -11.12 9.93
C THR A 137 12.09 -9.78 9.29
N ALA A 138 11.57 -8.82 10.06
CA ALA A 138 11.24 -7.49 9.54
C ALA A 138 12.45 -6.82 8.89
N MET A 139 13.59 -6.77 9.59
CA MET A 139 14.83 -6.18 9.10
C MET A 139 15.35 -6.87 7.85
N LYS A 140 15.29 -8.21 7.82
CA LYS A 140 15.65 -8.98 6.63
C LYS A 140 14.79 -8.60 5.43
N ARG A 141 13.47 -8.47 5.60
CA ARG A 141 12.55 -8.12 4.50
C ARG A 141 12.73 -6.69 4.02
N PHE A 142 12.93 -5.74 4.92
CA PHE A 142 13.25 -4.37 4.53
C PHE A 142 14.57 -4.30 3.76
N ARG A 143 15.63 -4.97 4.25
CA ARG A 143 16.91 -5.03 3.55
C ARG A 143 16.79 -5.58 2.14
N GLU A 144 16.17 -6.76 1.97
CA GLU A 144 15.96 -7.38 0.66
C GLU A 144 15.21 -6.44 -0.31
N ALA A 145 14.22 -5.69 0.18
CA ALA A 145 13.45 -4.75 -0.63
C ALA A 145 14.23 -3.47 -0.97
N LEU A 146 14.98 -2.92 -0.02
CA LEU A 146 15.78 -1.71 -0.20
C LEU A 146 16.99 -1.93 -1.10
N GLU A 147 17.66 -3.08 -0.99
CA GLU A 147 18.73 -3.49 -1.91
C GLU A 147 18.19 -3.62 -3.35
N LEU A 148 17.01 -4.23 -3.52
CA LEU A 148 16.36 -4.33 -4.82
C LEU A 148 15.96 -2.95 -5.38
N ALA A 149 15.49 -2.04 -4.52
CA ALA A 149 15.19 -0.67 -4.92
C ALA A 149 16.45 0.11 -5.33
N ALA A 150 17.55 0.00 -4.57
CA ALA A 150 18.81 0.64 -4.88
C ALA A 150 19.42 0.16 -6.21
N ALA A 151 19.23 -1.11 -6.57
CA ALA A 151 19.65 -1.65 -7.85
C ALA A 151 18.84 -1.14 -9.06
N ASN A 152 17.71 -0.45 -8.83
CA ASN A 152 16.79 -0.01 -9.88
C ASN A 152 16.55 1.52 -9.77
N PRO A 153 17.23 2.34 -10.60
CA PRO A 153 17.22 3.80 -10.47
C PRO A 153 15.84 4.47 -10.35
N PRO A 154 14.77 4.03 -11.05
CA PRO A 154 13.44 4.63 -10.90
C PRO A 154 12.84 4.53 -9.49
N TYR A 155 13.36 3.66 -8.64
CA TYR A 155 12.86 3.41 -7.28
C TYR A 155 13.79 3.94 -6.18
N SER A 156 15.00 4.39 -6.55
CA SER A 156 15.96 5.00 -5.62
C SER A 156 16.07 6.51 -5.77
N ASP A 157 15.70 7.06 -6.94
CA ASP A 157 15.84 8.48 -7.28
C ASP A 157 14.55 9.03 -7.94
N LEU A 158 14.00 10.09 -7.33
CA LEU A 158 12.79 10.75 -7.80
C LEU A 158 12.94 11.32 -9.22
N ALA A 159 14.14 11.79 -9.60
CA ALA A 159 14.38 12.33 -10.94
C ALA A 159 14.23 11.25 -12.03
N ASN A 160 14.44 9.99 -11.65
CA ASN A 160 14.29 8.82 -12.52
C ASN A 160 12.87 8.21 -12.45
N ALA A 161 12.04 8.58 -11.46
CA ALA A 161 10.66 8.13 -11.28
C ALA A 161 9.68 8.86 -12.24
N ARG A 162 9.74 8.50 -13.52
CA ARG A 162 8.96 9.18 -14.58
C ARG A 162 7.51 8.73 -14.69
N GLN A 163 7.19 7.49 -14.31
CA GLN A 163 5.82 6.97 -14.38
C GLN A 163 5.14 7.05 -13.00
N PRO A 164 3.80 7.16 -12.93
CA PRO A 164 3.08 7.16 -11.66
C PRO A 164 3.39 5.94 -10.77
N TRP A 165 3.50 4.76 -11.39
CA TRP A 165 3.92 3.54 -10.69
C TRP A 165 5.31 3.67 -10.04
N ASP A 166 6.26 4.30 -10.73
CA ASP A 166 7.62 4.44 -10.22
C ASP A 166 7.66 5.40 -9.04
N ARG A 167 6.90 6.50 -9.13
CA ARG A 167 6.73 7.46 -8.02
C ARG A 167 6.09 6.81 -6.80
N PHE A 168 5.07 5.99 -7.01
CA PHE A 168 4.43 5.24 -5.93
C PHE A 168 5.43 4.32 -5.22
N VAL A 169 6.19 3.52 -5.96
CA VAL A 169 7.19 2.62 -5.36
C VAL A 169 8.31 3.40 -4.68
N TYR A 170 8.78 4.49 -5.28
CA TYR A 170 9.78 5.38 -4.68
C TYR A 170 9.30 5.97 -3.35
N MET A 171 8.06 6.46 -3.28
CA MET A 171 7.49 6.98 -2.04
C MET A 171 7.42 5.90 -0.97
N GLU A 172 6.99 4.69 -1.31
CA GLU A 172 6.96 3.56 -0.39
C GLU A 172 8.35 3.19 0.16
N VAL A 173 9.38 3.27 -0.69
CA VAL A 173 10.79 3.07 -0.28
C VAL A 173 11.25 4.16 0.68
N ASN A 174 10.98 5.42 0.36
CA ASN A 174 11.36 6.54 1.22
C ASN A 174 10.62 6.54 2.55
N ASP A 175 9.32 6.26 2.57
CA ASP A 175 8.54 6.18 3.80
C ASP A 175 9.13 5.15 4.78
N VAL A 176 9.61 4.01 4.25
CA VAL A 176 10.28 2.99 5.06
C VAL A 176 11.69 3.42 5.47
N ARG A 177 12.45 4.08 4.59
CA ARG A 177 13.79 4.60 4.93
C ARG A 177 13.73 5.65 6.03
N ASP A 178 12.82 6.61 5.91
CA ASP A 178 12.61 7.67 6.89
C ASP A 178 12.17 7.07 8.22
N GLY A 179 11.27 6.08 8.17
CA GLY A 179 10.98 5.29 9.35
C GLY A 179 12.28 4.71 9.94
N LEU A 180 13.04 3.92 9.17
CA LEU A 180 14.22 3.17 9.64
C LEU A 180 15.23 4.12 10.29
N ALA A 181 15.40 5.29 9.68
CA ALA A 181 16.19 6.37 10.24
C ALA A 181 15.72 6.77 11.66
N GLU A 182 14.43 7.02 11.85
CA GLU A 182 13.87 7.37 13.17
C GLU A 182 14.08 6.26 14.22
N VAL A 183 13.91 4.98 13.86
CA VAL A 183 14.14 3.88 14.79
C VAL A 183 15.60 3.80 15.21
N PHE A 184 16.52 3.87 14.25
CA PHE A 184 17.95 3.73 14.53
C PHE A 184 18.55 4.98 15.19
N GLN A 185 18.01 6.17 14.96
CA GLN A 185 18.41 7.37 15.71
C GLN A 185 18.11 7.25 17.21
N ASN A 186 17.10 6.46 17.58
CA ASN A 186 16.75 6.21 18.97
C ASN A 186 17.45 4.98 19.58
N ASP A 187 18.27 4.28 18.79
CA ASP A 187 19.00 3.08 19.19
C ASP A 187 20.52 3.28 18.97
N PRO A 188 21.29 3.64 20.02
CA PRO A 188 22.69 4.00 19.88
C PRO A 188 23.59 2.82 19.48
N GLU A 189 23.16 1.57 19.63
CA GLU A 189 23.91 0.39 19.16
C GLU A 189 23.69 0.13 17.66
N ASN A 190 22.52 0.48 17.13
CA ASN A 190 22.17 0.29 15.72
C ASN A 190 22.46 1.50 14.82
N ALA A 191 22.91 2.62 15.39
CA ALA A 191 23.33 3.80 14.62
C ALA A 191 24.42 3.49 13.56
N GLN A 192 25.27 2.49 13.78
CA GLN A 192 26.23 2.01 12.77
C GLN A 192 25.58 1.35 11.55
N LEU A 193 24.35 0.82 11.68
CA LEU A 193 23.63 0.26 10.53
C LEU A 193 23.16 1.36 9.57
N LEU A 194 22.99 2.61 10.02
CA LEU A 194 22.55 3.75 9.19
C LEU A 194 23.50 4.08 8.05
N GLU A 195 24.82 3.97 8.29
CA GLU A 195 25.84 4.15 7.25
C GLU A 195 25.71 3.08 6.14
N MET A 196 25.34 1.85 6.49
CA MET A 196 25.10 0.80 5.49
C MET A 196 23.81 1.02 4.68
N TYR A 197 22.89 1.86 5.15
CA TYR A 197 21.62 2.18 4.49
C TYR A 197 21.64 3.52 3.73
N GLY A 198 22.78 4.23 3.70
CA GLY A 198 22.94 5.47 2.94
C GLY A 198 22.20 6.68 3.53
N VAL A 199 22.00 6.68 4.85
CA VAL A 199 21.40 7.80 5.60
C VAL A 199 22.51 8.50 6.38
N GLU A 200 22.74 9.79 6.14
CA GLU A 200 23.71 10.58 6.91
C GLU A 200 23.24 10.71 8.37
N GLY A 201 23.97 10.06 9.29
CA GLY A 201 23.66 10.05 10.72
C GLY A 201 23.99 11.39 11.38
N GLY A 202 23.01 11.99 12.05
CA GLY A 202 23.20 13.16 12.89
C GLY A 202 23.99 12.86 14.17
N ASP A 203 24.73 13.86 14.64
CA ASP A 203 25.68 13.81 15.76
C ASP A 203 25.16 13.07 17.01
N MET A 204 25.96 12.12 17.49
CA MET A 204 25.70 11.28 18.66
C MET A 204 25.64 12.11 19.96
N ARG A 205 24.47 12.18 20.62
CA ARG A 205 24.41 12.51 22.07
C ARG A 205 24.51 11.24 22.90
N LYS A 206 25.70 11.00 23.46
CA LYS A 206 25.96 10.00 24.51
C LYS A 206 25.29 10.43 25.82
N GLU A 207 24.14 9.86 26.16
CA GLU A 207 23.73 9.68 27.56
C GLU A 207 23.16 8.27 27.75
N VAL A 208 23.98 7.40 28.35
CA VAL A 208 23.60 6.05 28.76
C VAL A 208 22.98 6.15 30.16
N PHE A 209 21.67 5.95 30.29
CA PHE A 209 21.06 5.71 31.61
C PHE A 209 21.01 4.21 31.88
N GLY A 210 21.89 3.75 32.76
CA GLY A 210 21.97 2.36 33.21
C GLY A 210 20.88 2.00 34.22
N VAL A 211 19.67 1.73 33.75
CA VAL A 211 18.60 1.12 34.57
C VAL A 211 18.13 -0.16 33.90
N GLY A 212 18.60 -1.30 34.40
CA GLY A 212 18.14 -2.62 33.95
C GLY A 212 16.71 -2.92 34.44
N TYR A 213 15.92 -3.61 33.61
CA TYR A 213 14.58 -4.08 33.97
C TYR A 213 14.54 -5.61 34.10
N VAL A 214 13.61 -6.10 34.92
CA VAL A 214 13.45 -7.51 35.25
C VAL A 214 12.20 -8.04 34.56
N LYS A 215 12.35 -8.98 33.63
CA LYS A 215 11.23 -9.63 32.95
C LYS A 215 10.87 -10.93 33.67
N TYR A 216 9.57 -11.13 33.87
CA TYR A 216 9.00 -12.39 34.37
C TYR A 216 8.42 -13.16 33.19
N GLU A 217 9.00 -14.32 32.89
CA GLU A 217 8.53 -15.25 31.86
C GLU A 217 7.33 -16.07 32.38
N ALA A 218 6.53 -16.62 31.46
CA ALA A 218 5.29 -17.34 31.79
C ALA A 218 5.53 -18.66 32.56
N ASP A 219 6.76 -19.16 32.57
CA ASP A 219 7.22 -20.32 33.34
C ASP A 219 7.70 -19.97 34.76
N GLY A 220 7.62 -18.69 35.15
CA GLY A 220 8.14 -18.18 36.42
C GLY A 220 9.63 -17.87 36.41
N GLY A 221 10.30 -17.98 35.26
CA GLY A 221 11.69 -17.58 35.07
C GLY A 221 11.87 -16.06 35.16
N ILE A 222 12.92 -15.63 35.84
CA ILE A 222 13.28 -14.21 35.97
C ILE A 222 14.52 -13.96 35.13
N THR A 223 14.40 -13.17 34.07
CA THR A 223 15.52 -12.77 33.21
C THR A 223 15.88 -11.30 33.45
N PHE A 224 17.16 -11.07 33.73
CA PHE A 224 17.75 -9.74 33.89
C PHE A 224 18.43 -9.35 32.58
N GLU A 225 17.87 -8.38 31.87
CA GLU A 225 18.48 -7.81 30.66
C GLU A 225 19.19 -6.50 31.02
N ARG A 226 20.50 -6.43 30.76
CA ARG A 226 21.33 -5.23 30.98
C ARG A 226 21.25 -4.22 29.83
N ASN A 227 20.76 -4.63 28.66
CA ASN A 227 20.67 -3.79 27.47
C ASN A 227 19.19 -3.56 27.15
N VAL A 228 18.66 -2.46 27.63
CA VAL A 228 17.34 -1.98 27.21
C VAL A 228 17.52 -1.38 25.82
N MET A 229 17.09 -2.09 24.77
CA MET A 229 16.72 -1.43 23.52
C MET A 229 15.54 -0.51 23.86
N VAL A 230 15.80 0.80 23.93
CA VAL A 230 14.76 1.79 24.16
C VAL A 230 13.89 1.80 22.91
N ALA A 231 12.74 1.13 23.00
CA ALA A 231 11.69 1.19 22.01
C ALA A 231 11.25 2.64 21.87
N SER A 232 11.68 3.30 20.79
CA SER A 232 11.05 4.54 20.41
C SER A 232 9.66 4.23 19.88
N ASP A 233 8.65 4.62 20.64
CA ASP A 233 7.24 4.59 20.25
C ASP A 233 6.93 5.38 18.96
N THR A 234 7.93 6.05 18.35
CA THR A 234 7.78 6.81 17.10
C THR A 234 7.45 5.94 15.89
N TRP A 235 8.04 4.75 15.74
CA TRP A 235 7.69 3.85 14.62
C TRP A 235 6.25 3.38 14.71
N THR A 236 5.86 3.06 15.93
CA THR A 236 4.49 2.72 16.32
C THR A 236 3.56 3.92 16.14
N ALA A 237 4.01 5.16 16.33
CA ALA A 237 3.20 6.36 16.10
C ALA A 237 3.05 6.74 14.61
N ARG A 238 4.06 6.44 13.77
CA ARG A 238 4.01 6.67 12.31
C ARG A 238 3.14 5.62 11.60
N TRP A 239 2.98 4.43 12.19
CA TRP A 239 2.29 3.28 11.57
C TRP A 239 1.27 2.49 12.43
N ARG A 240 0.99 2.81 13.72
CA ARG A 240 -0.12 2.20 14.52
C ARG A 240 -1.27 3.15 14.87
N ARG A 241 -2.46 2.55 14.68
CA ARG A 241 -3.68 2.57 15.52
C ARG A 241 -3.44 3.11 16.93
N ASP A 242 -3.86 4.36 17.13
CA ASP A 242 -3.88 4.95 18.45
C ASP A 242 -5.09 4.41 19.25
N VAL A 243 -4.82 3.67 20.33
CA VAL A 243 -5.84 3.27 21.31
C VAL A 243 -6.18 4.43 22.24
N LYS A 244 -5.46 5.56 22.20
CA LYS A 244 -5.84 6.78 22.92
C LYS A 244 -5.51 8.05 22.14
N LEU A 245 -6.42 8.38 21.21
CA LEU A 245 -6.77 9.73 20.76
C LEU A 245 -5.87 10.87 21.30
N ARG A 246 -4.96 11.41 20.46
CA ARG A 246 -4.90 12.86 20.15
C ARG A 246 -3.87 13.21 19.06
N LYS A 247 -4.41 13.74 17.96
CA LYS A 247 -3.81 14.68 16.97
C LYS A 247 -2.79 14.12 15.96
N TYR A 248 -3.32 13.73 14.79
CA TYR A 248 -2.90 14.32 13.51
C TYR A 248 -4.13 14.53 12.60
N CYS A 249 -4.83 15.64 12.85
CA CYS A 249 -5.94 16.10 12.01
C CYS A 249 -5.40 16.75 10.73
N ARG A 250 -5.07 15.95 9.71
CA ARG A 250 -4.93 16.46 8.32
C ARG A 250 -5.47 15.53 7.23
N CYS A 251 -5.61 14.23 7.50
CA CYS A 251 -6.08 13.27 6.48
C CYS A 251 -7.60 13.02 6.47
N LYS A 252 -8.36 13.43 7.50
CA LYS A 252 -9.83 13.29 7.51
C LYS A 252 -10.53 14.25 6.55
N GLU A 253 -9.89 15.35 6.16
CA GLU A 253 -10.48 16.30 5.21
C GLU A 253 -10.36 15.83 3.76
N ILE A 254 -9.31 15.06 3.43
CA ILE A 254 -9.05 14.59 2.06
C ILE A 254 -9.96 13.40 1.72
N ALA A 255 -10.16 12.45 2.63
CA ALA A 255 -11.09 11.33 2.41
C ALA A 255 -12.56 11.82 2.34
N ARG A 256 -12.92 12.84 3.13
CA ARG A 256 -14.27 13.43 3.09
C ARG A 256 -14.49 14.26 1.83
N LYS A 257 -13.48 15.02 1.37
CA LYS A 257 -13.54 15.74 0.10
C LYS A 257 -13.57 14.79 -1.10
N ALA A 258 -12.82 13.69 -1.10
CA ALA A 258 -12.84 12.69 -2.18
C ALA A 258 -14.20 11.96 -2.30
N CYS A 259 -14.80 11.56 -1.18
CA CYS A 259 -16.15 10.96 -1.19
C CYS A 259 -17.24 11.96 -1.60
N ILE A 260 -17.16 13.22 -1.16
CA ILE A 260 -18.12 14.27 -1.56
C ILE A 260 -17.94 14.63 -3.04
N PHE A 261 -16.72 14.73 -3.56
CA PHE A 261 -16.47 15.05 -4.97
C PHE A 261 -16.94 13.95 -5.91
N THR A 262 -16.79 12.68 -5.52
CA THR A 262 -17.25 11.54 -6.33
C THR A 262 -18.78 11.47 -6.35
N TRP A 263 -19.43 11.81 -5.24
CA TRP A 263 -20.89 11.94 -5.17
C TRP A 263 -21.43 13.16 -5.92
N LEU A 264 -20.77 14.33 -5.84
CA LEU A 264 -21.15 15.52 -6.60
C LEU A 264 -20.94 15.33 -8.10
N LEU A 265 -19.89 14.64 -8.53
CA LEU A 265 -19.71 14.30 -9.95
C LEU A 265 -20.77 13.31 -10.43
N LEU A 266 -21.14 12.30 -9.62
CA LEU A 266 -22.23 11.38 -9.98
C LEU A 266 -23.58 12.11 -10.06
N LEU A 267 -23.85 13.08 -9.17
CA LEU A 267 -25.06 13.90 -9.21
C LEU A 267 -25.07 14.90 -10.36
N VAL A 268 -23.95 15.57 -10.66
CA VAL A 268 -23.85 16.49 -11.81
C VAL A 268 -23.88 15.73 -13.13
N CYS A 269 -23.28 14.54 -13.20
CA CYS A 269 -23.39 13.66 -14.37
C CYS A 269 -24.81 13.11 -14.52
N ALA A 270 -25.49 12.72 -13.42
CA ALA A 270 -26.89 12.29 -13.47
C ALA A 270 -27.84 13.43 -13.85
N ASP A 271 -27.63 14.65 -13.33
CA ASP A 271 -28.44 15.83 -13.67
C ASP A 271 -28.19 16.32 -15.11
N ARG A 272 -26.94 16.28 -15.61
CA ARG A 272 -26.67 16.50 -17.03
C ARG A 272 -27.24 15.41 -17.93
N PHE A 273 -27.21 14.15 -17.50
CA PHE A 273 -27.79 13.05 -18.25
C PHE A 273 -29.32 13.15 -18.29
N LEU A 274 -29.97 13.50 -17.17
CA LEU A 274 -31.42 13.74 -17.11
C LEU A 274 -31.82 14.98 -17.93
N ARG A 275 -31.05 16.06 -17.92
CA ARG A 275 -31.31 17.27 -18.73
C ARG A 275 -31.06 17.07 -20.22
N LEU A 276 -30.13 16.20 -20.61
CA LEU A 276 -29.91 15.83 -22.01
C LEU A 276 -30.90 14.76 -22.51
N TRP A 277 -31.49 13.97 -21.61
CA TRP A 277 -32.53 12.99 -21.93
C TRP A 277 -33.94 13.59 -21.96
N ASN A 278 -34.19 14.67 -21.23
CA ASN A 278 -35.51 15.31 -21.18
C ASN A 278 -36.04 15.86 -22.52
N PRO A 279 -35.23 16.47 -23.42
CA PRO A 279 -35.76 16.90 -24.71
C PRO A 279 -36.13 15.74 -25.66
N MET A 280 -35.68 14.50 -25.38
CA MET A 280 -36.11 13.32 -26.15
C MET A 280 -37.46 12.74 -25.70
N LEU A 281 -37.97 13.11 -24.51
CA LEU A 281 -39.28 12.67 -24.05
C LEU A 281 -40.41 13.63 -24.43
N ASP A 282 -40.11 14.90 -24.70
CA ASP A 282 -41.08 15.88 -25.20
C ASP A 282 -41.38 15.74 -26.71
N GLU A 283 -40.49 15.10 -27.48
CA GLU A 283 -40.76 14.74 -28.89
C GLU A 283 -41.53 13.42 -29.06
N VAL A 284 -41.56 12.56 -28.03
CA VAL A 284 -42.32 11.29 -28.09
C VAL A 284 -43.77 11.49 -27.62
N SER A 285 -44.05 12.48 -26.77
CA SER A 285 -45.39 12.83 -26.32
C SER A 285 -46.22 13.62 -27.36
N SER A 286 -45.58 14.16 -28.40
CA SER A 286 -46.25 14.83 -29.53
C SER A 286 -46.57 13.90 -30.72
N ILE A 287 -46.11 12.64 -30.71
CA ILE A 287 -46.41 11.64 -31.76
C ILE A 287 -47.62 10.74 -31.39
N VAL A 288 -48.08 10.73 -30.14
CA VAL A 288 -49.20 9.89 -29.70
C VAL A 288 -50.58 10.59 -29.80
N PHE A 289 -50.63 11.87 -30.16
CA PHE A 289 -51.91 12.63 -30.25
C PHE A 289 -52.61 12.60 -31.62
N TRP A 290 -52.20 11.71 -32.54
CA TRP A 290 -52.82 11.58 -33.88
C TRP A 290 -53.48 10.21 -34.17
N PHE A 291 -53.68 9.37 -33.15
CA PHE A 291 -54.51 8.16 -33.29
C PHE A 291 -55.36 7.93 -32.03
N ARG A 292 -56.42 8.74 -31.87
CA ARG A 292 -57.74 8.34 -31.35
C ARG A 292 -58.73 9.49 -31.40
#